data_AF-C1E9J4-F1
#
_entry.id   AF-C1E9J4-F1
#
_cell.length_a   1.000
_cell.length_b   1.000
_cell.length_c   1.000
_cell.angle_alpha   90.00
_cell.angle_beta   90.00
_cell.angle_gamma   90.00
#
_symmetry.space_group_name_H-M   'P 1'
#
loop_
_entity.id
_entity.type
_entity.pdbx_description
1 polymer ?
#
loop_
_entity_poly.entity_id
_entity_poly.type
_entity_poly.pdbx_seq_one_letter_code
_entity_poly.pdbx_strand_id
1 'polypeptide(L)'
;MRSAEPHNFVAEAGPGCIIAHVADPPWALGSERIDIRDYPKGTQFPDLAVDPGSGTLSVVNAQTEHRVCYVTVYDNAVLDRDGTPFPAGRTTDNDGETRECVTFILLVPPMTIVHAATLTDASSEIDSDVQDWCRHPAPDDEHPLVIGFPLGVSEGKPGPWLCTQGEGGSLTHFFSGNLHAVDFRCDEGTELLAVGAGTVVEVSQDNTLTGVAVSNLFKWNSVMIQLDTEGDGAGPAGGPADAGDLEAGSRGSEDARGGDLFVEYVHIKAGSVRVKVGDRVALGDVVCESGGVGFSPEPHLHFCAFRSKEPTAPTTRVRFRAASGGEPYVPIAGNYYDESGAVPAPPSAIGGTGGQG
;
A
#
# COMPACT_ATOMS: atom_id res chain seq x y z
N MET A 1 21.61 11.32 -3.83
CA MET A 1 20.89 11.07 -5.09
C MET A 1 19.94 9.92 -4.83
N ARG A 2 18.63 10.15 -4.82
CA ARG A 2 17.66 9.04 -4.87
C ARG A 2 17.72 8.48 -6.30
N SER A 3 17.71 7.15 -6.46
CA SER A 3 17.70 6.50 -7.78
C SER A 3 16.46 6.90 -8.57
N ALA A 4 16.55 6.89 -9.90
CA ALA A 4 15.37 7.02 -10.77
C ALA A 4 14.48 5.77 -10.70
N GLU A 5 15.07 4.61 -10.40
CA GLU A 5 14.35 3.34 -10.23
C GLU A 5 13.53 3.34 -8.93
N PRO A 6 12.27 2.81 -8.97
CA PRO A 6 11.45 2.58 -7.80
C PRO A 6 12.20 1.78 -6.73
N HIS A 7 12.23 2.32 -5.51
CA HIS A 7 12.76 1.64 -4.34
C HIS A 7 11.76 0.61 -3.80
N ASN A 8 12.25 -0.59 -3.45
CA ASN A 8 11.52 -1.68 -2.81
C ASN A 8 10.14 -1.99 -3.43
N PHE A 9 10.10 -1.99 -4.77
CA PHE A 9 8.92 -2.23 -5.57
C PHE A 9 9.29 -3.00 -6.84
N VAL A 10 8.45 -3.96 -7.23
CA VAL A 10 8.56 -4.74 -8.47
C VAL A 10 7.81 -4.00 -9.56
N ALA A 11 8.52 -3.49 -10.57
CA ALA A 11 7.94 -2.60 -11.58
C ALA A 11 6.75 -3.23 -12.34
N GLU A 12 6.80 -4.52 -12.68
CA GLU A 12 5.68 -5.18 -13.36
C GLU A 12 4.42 -5.33 -12.50
N ALA A 13 4.48 -5.09 -11.19
CA ALA A 13 3.34 -5.15 -10.28
C ALA A 13 2.48 -3.87 -10.29
N GLY A 14 2.87 -2.86 -11.08
CA GLY A 14 2.13 -1.60 -11.23
C GLY A 14 1.71 -1.31 -12.66
N PRO A 15 1.03 -2.22 -13.39
CA PRO A 15 0.55 -1.91 -14.73
C PRO A 15 -0.36 -0.67 -14.72
N GLY A 16 -0.06 0.30 -15.59
CA GLY A 16 -0.76 1.58 -15.62
C GLY A 16 -0.27 2.63 -14.62
N CYS A 17 0.67 2.31 -13.73
CA CYS A 17 1.20 3.21 -12.72
C CYS A 17 2.56 3.80 -13.14
N ILE A 18 2.66 5.12 -13.22
CA ILE A 18 3.89 5.84 -13.56
C ILE A 18 4.42 6.54 -12.31
N ILE A 19 5.53 6.05 -11.77
CA ILE A 19 6.05 6.45 -10.46
C ILE A 19 7.27 7.37 -10.63
N ALA A 20 7.34 8.45 -9.84
CA ALA A 20 8.59 9.20 -9.68
C ALA A 20 8.71 9.87 -8.31
N HIS A 21 9.86 9.67 -7.65
CA HIS A 21 10.24 10.32 -6.39
C HIS A 21 11.36 11.36 -6.57
N VAL A 22 11.47 11.91 -7.79
CA VAL A 22 12.46 12.89 -8.21
C VAL A 22 11.78 13.98 -9.03
N ALA A 23 12.35 15.20 -9.03
CA ALA A 23 11.80 16.33 -9.80
C ALA A 23 11.90 16.13 -11.32
N ASP A 24 12.95 15.46 -11.80
CA ASP A 24 13.24 15.33 -13.23
C ASP A 24 13.40 13.85 -13.60
N PRO A 25 12.31 13.06 -13.59
CA PRO A 25 12.40 11.66 -13.98
C PRO A 25 12.71 11.56 -15.48
N PRO A 26 13.43 10.51 -15.92
CA PRO A 26 13.95 10.43 -17.28
C PRO A 26 12.87 10.41 -18.37
N TRP A 27 11.65 9.99 -18.04
CA TRP A 27 10.49 9.93 -18.94
C TRP A 27 9.72 11.25 -19.05
N ALA A 28 9.88 12.18 -18.11
CA ALA A 28 9.11 13.43 -18.12
C ALA A 28 9.59 14.38 -19.21
N LEU A 29 8.70 15.26 -19.68
CA LEU A 29 9.04 16.27 -20.69
C LEU A 29 10.12 17.23 -20.16
N GLY A 30 10.04 17.55 -18.86
CA GLY A 30 11.04 18.31 -18.12
C GLY A 30 10.52 18.74 -16.76
N SER A 31 11.30 19.57 -16.08
CA SER A 31 10.94 20.16 -14.79
C SER A 31 11.45 21.58 -14.65
N GLU A 32 10.72 22.37 -13.86
CA GLU A 32 11.04 23.77 -13.59
C GLU A 32 11.03 24.04 -12.09
N ARG A 33 11.90 24.94 -11.63
CA ARG A 33 11.87 25.43 -10.26
C ARG A 33 11.01 26.69 -10.20
N ILE A 34 10.09 26.72 -9.24
CA ILE A 34 9.27 27.89 -8.98
C ILE A 34 10.08 28.87 -8.13
N ASP A 35 10.36 30.05 -8.68
CA ASP A 35 10.75 31.21 -7.91
C ASP A 35 9.55 32.15 -7.78
N ILE A 36 9.00 32.27 -6.57
CA ILE A 36 7.78 33.07 -6.33
C ILE A 36 7.94 34.55 -6.73
N ARG A 37 9.18 35.03 -6.87
CA ARG A 37 9.50 36.42 -7.27
C ARG A 37 9.30 36.65 -8.76
N ASP A 38 9.30 35.59 -9.57
CA ASP A 38 9.09 35.66 -11.01
C ASP A 38 7.60 35.83 -11.36
N TYR A 39 6.72 35.68 -10.38
CA TYR A 39 5.27 35.74 -10.55
C TYR A 39 4.65 36.96 -9.86
N PRO A 40 3.54 37.50 -10.38
CA PRO A 40 2.78 38.54 -9.70
C PRO A 40 2.44 38.15 -8.27
N LYS A 41 2.51 39.11 -7.35
CA LYS A 41 2.16 38.89 -5.95
C LYS A 41 0.72 38.38 -5.83
N GLY A 42 0.53 37.27 -5.13
CA GLY A 42 -0.79 36.64 -4.96
C GLY A 42 -1.18 35.67 -6.08
N THR A 43 -0.25 35.33 -6.98
CA THR A 43 -0.46 34.25 -7.96
C THR A 43 -0.86 32.97 -7.23
N GLN A 44 -1.98 32.39 -7.66
CA GLN A 44 -2.40 31.06 -7.26
C GLN A 44 -1.88 30.06 -8.28
N PHE A 45 -1.22 29.02 -7.79
CA PHE A 45 -0.73 27.92 -8.59
C PHE A 45 -1.76 26.79 -8.49
N PRO A 46 -2.29 26.28 -9.61
CA PRO A 46 -3.11 25.08 -9.58
C PRO A 46 -2.23 23.88 -9.26
N ASP A 47 -2.78 22.81 -8.69
CA ASP A 47 -2.03 21.57 -8.44
C ASP A 47 -1.69 20.83 -9.74
N LEU A 48 -2.55 20.98 -10.76
CA LEU A 48 -2.40 20.43 -12.10
C LEU A 48 -2.69 21.49 -13.15
N ALA A 49 -1.98 21.42 -14.27
CA ALA A 49 -2.25 22.23 -15.45
C ALA A 49 -2.12 21.40 -16.72
N VAL A 50 -3.03 21.61 -17.68
CA VAL A 50 -2.94 21.05 -19.04
C VAL A 50 -2.87 22.20 -20.03
N ASP A 51 -1.82 22.24 -20.85
CA ASP A 51 -1.76 23.17 -21.97
C ASP A 51 -2.63 22.66 -23.13
N PRO A 52 -3.64 23.41 -23.59
CA PRO A 52 -4.57 22.95 -24.63
C PRO A 52 -3.96 22.92 -26.03
N GLY A 53 -2.84 23.60 -26.27
CA GLY A 53 -2.16 23.65 -27.56
C GLY A 53 -1.17 22.50 -27.73
N SER A 54 -0.38 22.22 -26.69
CA SER A 54 0.62 21.14 -26.70
C SER A 54 0.12 19.82 -26.12
N GLY A 55 -0.95 19.84 -25.32
CA GLY A 55 -1.40 18.69 -24.53
C GLY A 55 -0.53 18.42 -23.30
N THR A 56 0.36 19.33 -22.90
CA THR A 56 1.30 19.09 -21.80
C THR A 56 0.58 19.04 -20.45
N LEU A 57 0.61 17.88 -19.79
CA LEU A 57 0.18 17.70 -18.41
C LEU A 57 1.33 18.08 -17.46
N SER A 58 1.07 19.03 -16.57
CA SER A 58 2.01 19.51 -15.57
C SER A 58 1.47 19.31 -14.16
N VAL A 59 2.31 18.80 -13.26
CA VAL A 59 2.03 18.67 -11.83
C VAL A 59 2.85 19.71 -11.09
N VAL A 60 2.19 20.47 -10.23
CA VAL A 60 2.75 21.67 -9.63
C VAL A 60 2.79 21.52 -8.12
N ASN A 61 3.96 21.72 -7.54
CA ASN A 61 4.12 21.90 -6.11
C ASN A 61 4.69 23.30 -5.83
N ALA A 62 3.79 24.26 -5.57
CA ALA A 62 4.16 25.61 -5.13
C ALA A 62 4.24 25.76 -3.60
N GLN A 63 4.20 24.64 -2.86
CA GLN A 63 4.34 24.62 -1.41
C GLN A 63 5.81 24.47 -0.99
N THR A 64 6.08 24.70 0.29
CA THR A 64 7.41 24.57 0.89
C THR A 64 7.74 23.15 1.33
N GLU A 65 6.74 22.27 1.38
CA GLU A 65 6.88 20.85 1.70
C GLU A 65 6.77 19.98 0.45
N HIS A 66 7.24 18.74 0.52
CA HIS A 66 6.99 17.76 -0.53
C HIS A 66 5.50 17.47 -0.62
N ARG A 67 4.99 17.21 -1.84
CA ARG A 67 3.61 16.78 -2.06
C ARG A 67 3.57 15.46 -2.78
N VAL A 68 2.59 14.63 -2.41
CA VAL A 68 2.25 13.41 -3.14
C VAL A 68 1.10 13.74 -4.07
N CYS A 69 1.26 13.39 -5.35
CA CYS A 69 0.29 13.68 -6.39
C CYS A 69 -0.07 12.35 -7.07
N TYR A 70 -1.31 11.91 -6.86
CA TYR A 70 -1.94 10.87 -7.66
C TYR A 70 -2.74 11.54 -8.77
N VAL A 71 -2.49 11.16 -10.03
CA VAL A 71 -3.17 11.76 -11.19
C VAL A 71 -3.53 10.67 -12.18
N THR A 72 -4.82 10.43 -12.39
CA THR A 72 -5.34 9.45 -13.35
C THR A 72 -5.82 10.17 -14.58
N VAL A 73 -5.35 9.75 -15.76
CA VAL A 73 -5.86 10.17 -17.07
C VAL A 73 -6.59 9.00 -17.70
N TYR A 74 -7.82 9.21 -18.17
CA TYR A 74 -8.68 8.15 -18.69
C TYR A 74 -8.70 8.09 -20.23
N ASP A 75 -8.88 6.87 -20.73
CA ASP A 75 -9.26 6.45 -22.10
C ASP A 75 -8.32 6.80 -23.26
N ASN A 76 -7.56 7.90 -23.17
CA ASN A 76 -6.65 8.34 -24.21
C ASN A 76 -5.19 8.05 -23.86
N ALA A 77 -4.37 7.85 -24.89
CA ALA A 77 -2.95 7.61 -24.72
C ALA A 77 -2.24 8.84 -24.11
N VAL A 78 -1.34 8.57 -23.19
CA VAL A 78 -0.47 9.56 -22.54
C VAL A 78 0.97 9.24 -22.94
N LEU A 79 1.68 10.22 -23.47
CA LEU A 79 3.00 10.03 -24.07
C LEU A 79 4.11 10.57 -23.17
N ASP A 80 5.24 9.85 -23.12
CA ASP A 80 6.48 10.32 -22.52
C ASP A 80 7.17 11.39 -23.39
N ARG A 81 8.38 11.81 -22.98
CA ARG A 81 9.16 12.83 -23.69
C ARG A 81 9.63 12.44 -25.08
N ASP A 82 9.73 11.15 -25.36
CA ASP A 82 10.14 10.62 -26.65
C ASP A 82 8.93 10.38 -27.57
N GLY A 83 7.72 10.68 -27.09
CA GLY A 83 6.46 10.46 -27.79
C GLY A 83 5.98 9.00 -27.70
N THR A 84 6.55 8.21 -26.80
CA THR A 84 6.15 6.81 -26.58
C THR A 84 4.96 6.77 -25.63
N PRO A 85 3.88 6.03 -25.95
CA PRO A 85 2.78 5.86 -25.02
C PRO A 85 3.21 5.13 -23.75
N PHE A 86 2.80 5.65 -22.59
CA PHE A 86 2.87 4.91 -21.33
C PHE A 86 1.97 3.67 -21.39
N PRO A 87 2.34 2.57 -20.71
CA PRO A 87 1.46 1.42 -20.55
C PRO A 87 0.16 1.83 -19.85
N ALA A 88 -0.98 1.49 -20.44
CA ALA A 88 -2.28 1.71 -19.80
C ALA A 88 -2.59 0.58 -18.80
N GLY A 89 -3.15 0.97 -17.66
CA GLY A 89 -3.84 0.09 -16.73
C GLY A 89 -5.34 0.10 -16.98
N ARG A 90 -6.08 -0.49 -16.04
CA ARG A 90 -7.54 -0.51 -16.05
C ARG A 90 -8.06 -0.07 -14.69
N THR A 91 -9.27 0.46 -14.68
CA THR A 91 -10.05 0.64 -13.46
C THR A 91 -11.48 0.16 -13.68
N THR A 92 -12.08 -0.44 -12.66
CA THR A 92 -13.50 -0.78 -12.64
C THR A 92 -14.12 -0.11 -11.42
N ASP A 93 -15.25 0.57 -11.58
CA ASP A 93 -15.97 1.19 -10.47
C ASP A 93 -16.93 0.21 -9.76
N ASN A 94 -17.71 0.71 -8.78
CA ASN A 94 -18.67 -0.12 -8.05
C ASN A 94 -19.91 -0.49 -8.89
N ASP A 95 -20.17 0.23 -9.98
CA ASP A 95 -21.26 -0.07 -10.92
C ASP A 95 -20.82 -1.09 -11.99
N GLY A 96 -19.53 -1.47 -12.00
CA GLY A 96 -18.93 -2.45 -12.90
C GLY A 96 -18.47 -1.85 -14.23
N GLU A 97 -18.43 -0.52 -14.36
CA GLU A 97 -17.91 0.14 -15.56
C GLU A 97 -16.38 0.08 -15.54
N THR A 98 -15.78 -0.46 -16.62
CA THR A 98 -14.33 -0.57 -16.75
C THR A 98 -13.79 0.40 -17.80
N ARG A 99 -12.77 1.18 -17.41
CA ARG A 99 -12.06 2.14 -18.28
C ARG A 99 -10.56 1.83 -18.33
N GLU A 100 -9.93 2.22 -19.44
CA GLU A 100 -8.47 2.26 -19.51
C GLU A 100 -7.96 3.57 -18.91
N CYS A 101 -6.81 3.53 -18.23
CA CYS A 101 -6.24 4.73 -17.64
C CYS A 101 -4.73 4.62 -17.41
N VAL A 102 -4.07 5.76 -17.27
CA VAL A 102 -2.69 5.88 -16.79
C VAL A 102 -2.73 6.70 -15.51
N THR A 103 -2.12 6.19 -14.44
CA THR A 103 -2.05 6.89 -13.15
C THR A 103 -0.62 7.24 -12.81
N PHE A 104 -0.35 8.53 -12.63
CA PHE A 104 0.91 9.02 -12.11
C PHE A 104 0.89 9.01 -10.59
N ILE A 105 1.96 8.51 -9.96
CA ILE A 105 2.22 8.61 -8.52
C ILE A 105 3.53 9.37 -8.33
N LEU A 106 3.43 10.65 -8.02
CA LEU A 106 4.56 11.55 -7.98
C LEU A 106 4.79 12.08 -6.57
N LEU A 107 6.02 11.95 -6.06
CA LEU A 107 6.48 12.69 -4.89
C LEU A 107 7.23 13.93 -5.36
N VAL A 108 6.53 15.05 -5.48
CA VAL A 108 7.01 16.29 -6.09
C VAL A 108 7.72 17.16 -5.04
N PRO A 109 8.99 17.53 -5.24
CA PRO A 109 9.71 18.40 -4.32
C PRO A 109 9.06 19.80 -4.17
N PRO A 110 9.35 20.50 -3.06
CA PRO A 110 8.91 21.88 -2.89
C PRO A 110 9.27 22.77 -4.07
N MET A 111 8.42 23.75 -4.36
CA MET A 111 8.67 24.79 -5.36
C MET A 111 9.10 24.23 -6.73
N THR A 112 8.41 23.22 -7.22
CA THR A 112 8.75 22.49 -8.46
C THR A 112 7.52 22.30 -9.34
N ILE A 113 7.68 22.46 -10.65
CA ILE A 113 6.73 22.03 -11.67
C ILE A 113 7.35 20.84 -12.40
N VAL A 114 6.60 19.75 -12.53
CA VAL A 114 6.97 18.58 -13.34
C VAL A 114 6.06 18.55 -14.56
N HIS A 115 6.63 18.72 -15.75
CA HIS A 115 5.91 18.52 -17.00
C HIS A 115 5.90 17.03 -17.31
N ALA A 116 4.92 16.33 -16.75
CA ALA A 116 4.91 14.88 -16.67
C ALA A 116 4.82 14.22 -18.05
N ALA A 117 3.87 14.65 -18.88
CA ALA A 117 3.53 13.93 -20.10
C ALA A 117 2.80 14.78 -21.14
N THR A 118 2.66 14.24 -22.34
CA THR A 118 1.81 14.80 -23.39
C THR A 118 0.52 13.97 -23.51
N LEU A 119 -0.63 14.62 -23.34
CA LEU A 119 -1.93 14.01 -23.59
C LEU A 119 -2.20 14.02 -25.10
N THR A 120 -2.56 12.87 -25.67
CA THR A 120 -2.96 12.80 -27.08
C THR A 120 -4.28 13.53 -27.35
N ASP A 121 -5.12 13.67 -26.32
CA ASP A 121 -6.29 14.54 -26.29
C ASP A 121 -6.23 15.40 -25.03
N ALA A 122 -6.04 16.71 -25.19
CA ALA A 122 -5.98 17.67 -24.08
C ALA A 122 -7.31 17.82 -23.33
N SER A 123 -8.41 17.29 -23.86
CA SER A 123 -9.72 17.24 -23.22
C SER A 123 -9.99 15.94 -22.45
N SER A 124 -8.99 15.05 -22.36
CA SER A 124 -9.09 13.82 -21.57
C SER A 124 -9.56 14.11 -20.15
N GLU A 125 -10.41 13.24 -19.61
CA GLU A 125 -10.82 13.30 -18.22
C GLU A 125 -9.63 13.01 -17.32
N ILE A 126 -9.51 13.79 -16.24
CA ILE A 126 -8.43 13.67 -15.26
C ILE A 126 -9.02 13.71 -13.86
N ASP A 127 -8.70 12.69 -13.07
CA ASP A 127 -8.90 12.69 -11.62
C ASP A 127 -7.57 12.87 -10.90
N SER A 128 -7.59 13.53 -9.74
CA SER A 128 -6.38 13.74 -8.96
C SER A 128 -6.61 13.87 -7.47
N ASP A 129 -5.65 13.38 -6.70
CA ASP A 129 -5.53 13.59 -5.26
C ASP A 129 -4.11 14.11 -4.97
N VAL A 130 -4.04 15.34 -4.43
CA VAL A 130 -2.75 16.02 -4.19
C VAL A 130 -2.67 16.47 -2.75
N GLN A 131 -1.77 15.85 -1.99
CA GLN A 131 -1.68 16.01 -0.55
C GLN A 131 -0.26 16.37 -0.12
N ASP A 132 -0.14 17.02 1.05
CA ASP A 132 1.16 17.22 1.68
C ASP A 132 1.74 15.86 2.10
N TRP A 133 3.00 15.62 1.80
CA TRP A 133 3.63 14.35 2.10
C TRP A 133 3.87 14.21 3.60
N CYS A 134 3.13 13.29 4.23
CA CYS A 134 3.28 12.99 5.64
C CYS A 134 4.43 12.00 5.86
N ARG A 135 5.58 12.51 6.30
CA ARG A 135 6.70 11.67 6.73
C ARG A 135 6.34 10.90 8.00
N HIS A 136 6.67 9.62 8.02
CA HIS A 136 6.47 8.77 9.19
C HIS A 136 7.20 9.33 10.43
N PRO A 137 6.53 9.45 11.60
CA PRO A 137 7.12 10.06 12.80
C PRO A 137 8.22 9.20 13.45
N ALA A 138 8.11 7.87 13.33
CA ALA A 138 9.11 6.92 13.84
C ALA A 138 9.39 5.81 12.79
N PRO A 139 10.17 6.09 11.72
CA PRO A 139 10.42 5.13 10.62
C PRO A 139 11.11 3.82 11.03
N ASP A 140 11.70 3.80 12.22
CA ASP A 140 12.33 2.63 12.82
C ASP A 140 11.40 1.99 13.87
N ASP A 141 10.11 2.36 13.94
CA ASP A 141 9.16 1.70 14.85
C ASP A 141 8.96 0.24 14.45
N GLU A 142 9.16 -0.64 15.43
CA GLU A 142 9.06 -2.08 15.26
C GLU A 142 8.42 -2.67 16.52
N HIS A 143 7.39 -3.49 16.31
CA HIS A 143 6.75 -4.25 17.36
C HIS A 143 7.56 -5.54 17.65
N PRO A 144 7.83 -5.90 18.92
CA PRO A 144 8.65 -7.07 19.26
C PRO A 144 7.98 -8.43 18.95
N LEU A 145 6.65 -8.48 18.87
CA LEU A 145 5.91 -9.69 18.49
C LEU A 145 6.25 -10.13 17.06
N VAL A 146 6.70 -11.39 16.94
CA VAL A 146 6.91 -12.06 15.66
C VAL A 146 5.65 -12.81 15.25
N ILE A 147 5.10 -12.46 14.09
CA ILE A 147 3.80 -12.93 13.61
C ILE A 147 3.92 -14.07 12.61
N GLY A 148 2.84 -14.82 12.39
CA GLY A 148 2.74 -15.86 11.36
C GLY A 148 2.62 -15.30 9.95
N PHE A 149 2.72 -16.18 8.95
CA PHE A 149 2.58 -15.82 7.55
C PHE A 149 1.09 -15.69 7.15
N PRO A 150 0.69 -14.67 6.37
CA PRO A 150 -0.72 -14.29 6.22
C PRO A 150 -1.45 -15.02 5.07
N LEU A 151 -0.75 -15.80 4.23
CA LEU A 151 -1.35 -16.45 3.06
C LEU A 151 -1.40 -17.97 3.22
N GLY A 152 -2.57 -18.54 2.96
CA GLY A 152 -2.84 -19.96 3.04
C GLY A 152 -2.64 -20.68 1.71
N VAL A 153 -2.17 -21.93 1.79
CA VAL A 153 -2.06 -22.83 0.64
C VAL A 153 -3.39 -23.52 0.40
N SER A 154 -3.91 -23.42 -0.83
CA SER A 154 -5.11 -24.14 -1.26
C SER A 154 -4.89 -24.85 -2.59
N GLU A 155 -5.82 -25.74 -2.96
CA GLU A 155 -5.82 -26.34 -4.29
C GLU A 155 -5.83 -25.25 -5.37
N GLY A 156 -4.90 -25.32 -6.32
CA GLY A 156 -4.71 -24.31 -7.36
C GLY A 156 -3.92 -23.07 -6.95
N LYS A 157 -3.62 -22.88 -5.65
CA LYS A 157 -2.89 -21.71 -5.11
C LYS A 157 -1.83 -22.13 -4.09
N PRO A 158 -0.77 -22.83 -4.55
CA PRO A 158 0.19 -23.46 -3.65
C PRO A 158 1.25 -22.52 -3.06
N GLY A 159 1.30 -21.25 -3.47
CA GLY A 159 2.47 -20.40 -3.25
C GLY A 159 3.71 -20.91 -4.01
N PRO A 160 4.91 -20.38 -3.72
CA PRO A 160 5.15 -19.22 -2.86
C PRO A 160 4.70 -17.91 -3.51
N TRP A 161 4.63 -16.84 -2.73
CA TRP A 161 4.10 -15.55 -3.17
C TRP A 161 5.21 -14.52 -3.29
N LEU A 162 5.16 -13.74 -4.37
CA LEU A 162 6.10 -12.65 -4.63
C LEU A 162 5.75 -11.46 -3.74
N CYS A 163 6.73 -10.96 -2.97
CA CYS A 163 6.64 -9.62 -2.41
C CYS A 163 6.80 -8.62 -3.56
N THR A 164 5.74 -7.89 -3.90
CA THR A 164 5.74 -6.90 -4.98
C THR A 164 6.07 -5.52 -4.49
N GLN A 165 5.79 -5.23 -3.21
CA GLN A 165 6.16 -3.98 -2.57
C GLN A 165 6.46 -4.24 -1.09
N GLY A 166 7.63 -3.78 -0.63
CA GLY A 166 7.98 -3.86 0.79
C GLY A 166 7.98 -2.48 1.46
N GLU A 167 8.52 -2.41 2.68
CA GLU A 167 8.62 -1.17 3.43
C GLU A 167 9.38 -0.08 2.68
N GLY A 168 8.87 1.16 2.68
CA GLY A 168 9.47 2.25 1.91
C GLY A 168 9.33 2.09 0.40
N GLY A 169 8.46 1.18 -0.07
CA GLY A 169 8.11 0.97 -1.46
C GLY A 169 7.59 2.24 -2.14
N SER A 170 7.91 2.40 -3.43
CA SER A 170 7.67 3.68 -4.13
C SER A 170 6.26 3.86 -4.71
N LEU A 171 5.41 2.83 -4.70
CA LEU A 171 4.04 2.93 -5.24
C LEU A 171 3.10 3.56 -4.20
N THR A 172 3.10 3.04 -2.97
CA THR A 172 2.23 3.51 -1.89
C THR A 172 2.89 3.45 -0.50
N HIS A 173 4.00 2.75 -0.32
CA HIS A 173 4.59 2.48 1.02
C HIS A 173 5.62 3.53 1.46
N PHE A 174 5.41 4.81 1.13
CA PHE A 174 6.41 5.87 1.38
C PHE A 174 5.90 7.01 2.27
N PHE A 175 4.74 6.87 2.91
CA PHE A 175 4.18 7.86 3.83
C PHE A 175 3.69 7.22 5.14
N SER A 176 3.39 8.05 6.13
CA SER A 176 3.17 7.63 7.53
C SER A 176 2.18 6.47 7.70
N GLY A 177 1.07 6.48 6.96
CA GLY A 177 0.01 5.46 7.07
C GLY A 177 0.33 4.12 6.38
N ASN A 178 1.41 4.02 5.60
CA ASN A 178 1.73 2.81 4.81
C ASN A 178 3.23 2.45 4.79
N LEU A 179 4.09 3.18 5.51
CA LEU A 179 5.55 3.02 5.40
C LEU A 179 6.01 1.57 5.61
N HIS A 180 5.41 0.88 6.58
CA HIS A 180 5.78 -0.48 6.96
C HIS A 180 4.90 -1.57 6.32
N ALA A 181 4.04 -1.20 5.37
CA ALA A 181 3.18 -2.16 4.69
C ALA A 181 3.98 -3.10 3.77
N VAL A 182 3.38 -4.25 3.49
CA VAL A 182 3.91 -5.27 2.59
C VAL A 182 2.82 -5.78 1.66
N ASP A 183 3.14 -5.83 0.37
CA ASP A 183 2.26 -6.36 -0.66
C ASP A 183 2.76 -7.73 -1.15
N PHE A 184 1.87 -8.72 -1.11
CA PHE A 184 2.13 -10.05 -1.67
C PHE A 184 1.20 -10.33 -2.84
N ARG A 185 1.77 -10.51 -4.04
CA ARG A 185 1.02 -10.94 -5.22
C ARG A 185 0.38 -12.30 -4.97
N CYS A 186 -0.94 -12.35 -5.05
CA CYS A 186 -1.72 -13.57 -4.88
C CYS A 186 -3.03 -13.48 -5.67
N ASP A 187 -3.46 -14.59 -6.26
CA ASP A 187 -4.70 -14.63 -7.05
C ASP A 187 -5.92 -14.34 -6.18
N GLU A 188 -6.93 -13.65 -6.72
CA GLU A 188 -8.19 -13.44 -6.01
C GLU A 188 -8.79 -14.76 -5.51
N GLY A 189 -9.24 -14.77 -4.26
CA GLY A 189 -9.73 -15.96 -3.58
C GLY A 189 -8.66 -16.74 -2.83
N THR A 190 -7.42 -16.24 -2.69
CA THR A 190 -6.38 -16.91 -1.88
C THR A 190 -6.79 -16.77 -0.42
N GLU A 191 -6.73 -17.85 0.37
CA GLU A 191 -7.11 -17.78 1.77
C GLU A 191 -6.15 -16.88 2.56
N LEU A 192 -6.71 -15.92 3.30
CA LEU A 192 -5.97 -15.03 4.19
C LEU A 192 -6.10 -15.56 5.61
N LEU A 193 -4.96 -15.72 6.28
CA LEU A 193 -4.85 -16.37 7.58
C LEU A 193 -4.61 -15.34 8.68
N ALA A 194 -5.24 -15.54 9.83
CA ALA A 194 -4.89 -14.84 11.06
C ALA A 194 -3.41 -15.08 11.38
N VAL A 195 -2.62 -14.01 11.48
CA VAL A 195 -1.16 -14.09 11.72
C VAL A 195 -0.81 -14.29 13.20
N GLY A 196 -1.80 -14.42 14.07
CA GLY A 196 -1.64 -14.61 15.50
C GLY A 196 -3.01 -14.78 16.17
N ALA A 197 -2.99 -15.17 17.45
CA ALA A 197 -4.21 -15.13 18.26
C ALA A 197 -4.63 -13.68 18.49
N GLY A 198 -5.93 -13.40 18.45
CA GLY A 198 -6.43 -12.04 18.61
C GLY A 198 -7.94 -11.93 18.51
N THR A 199 -8.40 -10.68 18.45
CA THR A 199 -9.81 -10.32 18.33
C THR A 199 -10.03 -9.49 17.08
N VAL A 200 -11.03 -9.83 16.28
CA VAL A 200 -11.42 -9.04 15.11
C VAL A 200 -12.05 -7.74 15.58
N VAL A 201 -11.52 -6.60 15.16
CA VAL A 201 -11.95 -5.28 15.62
C VAL A 201 -12.62 -4.43 14.54
N GLU A 202 -12.37 -4.74 13.27
CA GLU A 202 -12.98 -4.06 12.13
C GLU A 202 -13.18 -5.02 10.95
N VAL A 203 -14.27 -4.82 10.21
CA VAL A 203 -14.57 -5.48 8.94
C VAL A 203 -15.23 -4.45 8.02
N SER A 204 -14.66 -4.26 6.84
CA SER A 204 -15.25 -3.48 5.73
C SER A 204 -15.21 -4.33 4.46
N GLN A 205 -16.35 -4.55 3.80
CA GLN A 205 -16.40 -5.37 2.58
C GLN A 205 -17.46 -4.93 1.56
N ASP A 206 -17.80 -3.64 1.58
CA ASP A 206 -18.93 -3.08 0.83
C ASP A 206 -18.56 -2.62 -0.59
N ASN A 207 -17.26 -2.62 -0.93
CA ASN A 207 -16.78 -2.17 -2.25
C ASN A 207 -16.49 -3.34 -3.19
N THR A 208 -16.62 -3.08 -4.48
CA THR A 208 -16.29 -4.01 -5.58
C THR A 208 -15.39 -3.40 -6.65
N LEU A 209 -15.15 -2.09 -6.60
CA LEU A 209 -14.24 -1.38 -7.49
C LEU A 209 -12.80 -1.88 -7.40
N THR A 210 -12.06 -1.79 -8.50
CA THR A 210 -10.69 -2.29 -8.64
C THR A 210 -9.84 -1.43 -9.57
N GLY A 211 -8.52 -1.64 -9.55
CA GLY A 211 -7.58 -1.04 -10.50
C GLY A 211 -6.93 0.24 -10.00
N VAL A 212 -6.39 1.03 -10.94
CA VAL A 212 -5.38 2.07 -10.62
C VAL A 212 -5.91 3.50 -10.59
N ALA A 213 -7.22 3.73 -10.66
CA ALA A 213 -7.76 5.08 -10.65
C ALA A 213 -7.67 5.73 -9.26
N VAL A 214 -7.36 7.03 -9.23
CA VAL A 214 -7.34 7.86 -8.01
C VAL A 214 -8.65 7.74 -7.22
N SER A 215 -9.79 7.63 -7.91
CA SER A 215 -11.12 7.50 -7.31
C SER A 215 -11.28 6.26 -6.40
N ASN A 216 -10.34 5.31 -6.47
CA ASN A 216 -10.28 4.09 -5.67
C ASN A 216 -9.37 4.17 -4.44
N LEU A 217 -8.57 5.24 -4.27
CA LEU A 217 -7.58 5.36 -3.19
C LEU A 217 -8.16 5.22 -1.78
N PHE A 218 -9.39 5.66 -1.57
CA PHE A 218 -10.04 5.71 -0.26
C PHE A 218 -11.21 4.73 -0.10
N LYS A 219 -11.30 3.75 -1.00
CA LYS A 219 -12.39 2.78 -1.04
C LYS A 219 -11.81 1.37 -1.19
N TRP A 220 -11.63 0.69 -0.07
CA TRP A 220 -11.15 -0.68 -0.05
C TRP A 220 -12.04 -1.54 0.84
N ASN A 221 -11.76 -2.84 0.83
CA ASN A 221 -12.28 -3.79 1.80
C ASN A 221 -11.12 -4.23 2.69
N SER A 222 -11.38 -4.43 3.97
CA SER A 222 -10.40 -4.91 4.93
C SER A 222 -10.97 -5.69 6.11
N VAL A 223 -10.11 -6.45 6.77
CA VAL A 223 -10.32 -7.03 8.10
C VAL A 223 -9.17 -6.56 8.99
N MET A 224 -9.48 -6.04 10.18
CA MET A 224 -8.50 -5.67 11.18
C MET A 224 -8.61 -6.56 12.42
N ILE A 225 -7.47 -7.01 12.93
CA ILE A 225 -7.36 -7.88 14.11
C ILE A 225 -6.44 -7.20 15.13
N GLN A 226 -6.91 -7.05 16.36
CA GLN A 226 -6.04 -6.75 17.50
C GLN A 226 -5.43 -8.05 17.99
N LEU A 227 -4.11 -8.19 17.87
CA LEU A 227 -3.39 -9.38 18.31
C LEU A 227 -3.21 -9.37 19.82
N ASP A 228 -3.28 -10.55 20.44
CA ASP A 228 -2.91 -10.70 21.84
C ASP A 228 -1.40 -10.46 21.99
N THR A 229 -0.99 -9.49 22.82
CA THR A 229 0.42 -9.24 23.13
C THR A 229 0.73 -9.60 24.57
N GLU A 230 2.00 -9.92 24.88
CA GLU A 230 2.40 -10.25 26.25
C GLU A 230 2.18 -9.02 27.15
N GLY A 231 1.13 -9.09 27.98
CA GLY A 231 0.56 -7.96 28.73
C GLY A 231 -0.97 -8.08 28.88
N ASP A 232 -1.62 -8.73 27.91
CA ASP A 232 -3.05 -9.07 27.94
C ASP A 232 -3.24 -10.41 28.65
N GLY A 233 -3.31 -10.35 29.98
CA GLY A 233 -3.32 -11.52 30.85
C GLY A 233 -4.28 -12.64 30.40
N ALA A 234 -3.71 -13.75 29.94
CA ALA A 234 -4.29 -15.07 30.13
C ALA A 234 -4.29 -15.37 31.63
N GLY A 235 -5.27 -14.82 32.35
CA GLY A 235 -5.60 -15.28 33.69
C GLY A 235 -6.04 -16.76 33.61
N PRO A 236 -5.62 -17.63 34.54
CA PRO A 236 -6.11 -18.99 34.57
C PRO A 236 -7.62 -18.95 34.81
N ALA A 237 -8.36 -19.78 34.07
CA ALA A 237 -9.79 -19.98 34.29
C ALA A 237 -10.07 -20.33 35.77
N GLY A 238 -10.92 -19.54 36.44
CA GLY A 238 -11.34 -19.91 37.79
C GLY A 238 -12.32 -18.95 38.45
N GLY A 239 -13.55 -19.43 38.65
CA GLY A 239 -14.30 -19.31 39.92
C GLY A 239 -14.82 -17.93 40.34
N PRO A 240 -15.84 -17.87 41.21
CA PRO A 240 -16.68 -16.69 41.35
C PRO A 240 -16.07 -15.58 42.19
N ALA A 241 -16.62 -14.38 41.93
CA ALA A 241 -16.27 -13.07 42.44
C ALA A 241 -16.17 -12.97 43.97
N ASP A 242 -15.23 -12.13 44.41
CA ASP A 242 -15.38 -11.37 45.65
C ASP A 242 -14.98 -9.91 45.41
N ALA A 243 -15.76 -9.00 45.99
CA ALA A 243 -15.70 -7.57 45.78
C ALA A 243 -14.72 -6.91 46.75
N GLY A 244 -13.79 -6.10 46.23
CA GLY A 244 -12.86 -5.33 47.05
C GLY A 244 -12.22 -4.18 46.28
N ASP A 245 -12.75 -2.99 46.52
CA ASP A 245 -12.23 -1.62 46.41
C ASP A 245 -11.08 -1.27 45.44
N LEU A 246 -11.41 -0.30 44.58
CA LEU A 246 -10.57 0.39 43.61
C LEU A 246 -9.58 1.36 44.28
N GLU A 247 -8.29 1.14 44.09
CA GLU A 247 -7.24 2.16 44.25
C GLU A 247 -6.42 2.21 42.96
N ALA A 248 -6.42 3.38 42.32
CA ALA A 248 -5.75 3.65 41.05
C ALA A 248 -4.23 3.71 41.25
N GLY A 249 -3.56 2.57 41.03
CA GLY A 249 -2.11 2.46 40.97
C GLY A 249 -1.56 2.87 39.60
N SER A 250 -0.76 3.93 39.59
CA SER A 250 0.11 4.37 38.50
C SER A 250 0.89 3.20 37.86
N ARG A 251 0.64 2.89 36.58
CA ARG A 251 1.45 1.95 35.79
C ARG A 251 2.77 2.63 35.40
N GLY A 252 3.84 2.25 36.10
CA GLY A 252 5.22 2.55 35.73
C GLY A 252 5.69 1.72 34.52
N SER A 253 6.62 2.30 33.76
CA SER A 253 7.12 1.90 32.44
C SER A 253 7.84 0.55 32.35
N GLU A 254 7.61 -0.18 31.25
CA GLU A 254 8.64 -0.93 30.51
C GLU A 254 8.42 -0.74 28.99
N ASP A 255 8.84 0.40 28.44
CA ASP A 255 8.80 0.65 26.99
C ASP A 255 10.09 0.14 26.32
N ALA A 256 9.97 -0.94 25.55
CA ALA A 256 11.02 -1.46 24.67
C ALA A 256 10.53 -2.36 23.50
N ARG A 257 9.54 -2.09 22.64
CA ARG A 257 8.40 -1.16 22.55
C ARG A 257 7.17 -2.03 22.29
N GLY A 258 6.76 -2.84 23.27
CA GLY A 258 5.63 -3.78 23.15
C GLY A 258 4.39 -3.25 23.89
N GLY A 259 3.23 -3.27 23.23
CA GLY A 259 1.95 -2.73 23.67
C GLY A 259 0.84 -3.29 22.77
N ASP A 260 -0.18 -2.50 22.44
CA ASP A 260 -1.19 -2.96 21.47
C ASP A 260 -0.58 -3.14 20.06
N LEU A 261 -1.06 -4.16 19.35
CA LEU A 261 -0.73 -4.41 17.94
C LEU A 261 -2.02 -4.73 17.18
N PHE A 262 -2.29 -3.93 16.15
CA PHE A 262 -3.36 -4.14 15.21
C PHE A 262 -2.76 -4.53 13.87
N VAL A 263 -3.30 -5.54 13.22
CA VAL A 263 -2.90 -5.94 11.86
C VAL A 263 -4.11 -5.86 10.95
N GLU A 264 -3.92 -5.39 9.73
CA GLU A 264 -4.98 -5.20 8.76
C GLU A 264 -4.62 -5.88 7.43
N TYR A 265 -5.63 -6.53 6.86
CA TYR A 265 -5.58 -7.21 5.58
C TYR A 265 -6.45 -6.40 4.62
N VAL A 266 -5.86 -5.83 3.58
CA VAL A 266 -6.52 -4.92 2.64
C VAL A 266 -6.60 -5.54 1.25
N HIS A 267 -7.46 -4.96 0.40
CA HIS A 267 -7.82 -5.45 -0.95
C HIS A 267 -8.57 -6.77 -0.96
N ILE A 268 -9.24 -7.11 0.15
CA ILE A 268 -9.93 -8.39 0.29
C ILE A 268 -11.16 -8.47 -0.63
N LYS A 269 -11.49 -9.69 -1.05
CA LYS A 269 -12.64 -9.93 -1.94
C LYS A 269 -13.96 -9.68 -1.21
N ALA A 270 -14.86 -8.92 -1.83
CA ALA A 270 -16.19 -8.64 -1.30
C ALA A 270 -16.96 -9.95 -1.03
N GLY A 271 -17.58 -10.05 0.15
CA GLY A 271 -18.34 -11.22 0.57
C GLY A 271 -17.50 -12.44 0.95
N SER A 272 -16.17 -12.33 0.99
CA SER A 272 -15.28 -13.45 1.36
C SER A 272 -15.02 -13.57 2.87
N VAL A 273 -15.38 -12.55 3.66
CA VAL A 273 -15.05 -12.50 5.09
C VAL A 273 -15.78 -13.62 5.84
N ARG A 274 -15.01 -14.42 6.59
CA ARG A 274 -15.48 -15.59 7.35
C ARG A 274 -15.65 -15.32 8.85
N VAL A 275 -15.24 -14.15 9.30
CA VAL A 275 -15.26 -13.69 10.70
C VAL A 275 -16.12 -12.44 10.88
N LYS A 276 -16.43 -12.09 12.13
CA LYS A 276 -17.18 -10.90 12.51
C LYS A 276 -16.44 -10.12 13.58
N VAL A 277 -16.70 -8.81 13.66
CA VAL A 277 -16.21 -7.97 14.76
C VAL A 277 -16.59 -8.59 16.11
N GLY A 278 -15.59 -8.76 16.97
CA GLY A 278 -15.70 -9.41 18.28
C GLY A 278 -15.32 -10.89 18.28
N ASP A 279 -15.18 -11.55 17.12
CA ASP A 279 -14.74 -12.94 17.05
C ASP A 279 -13.28 -13.06 17.52
N ARG A 280 -12.98 -14.16 18.20
CA ARG A 280 -11.61 -14.58 18.55
C ARG A 280 -11.08 -15.48 17.47
N VAL A 281 -9.84 -15.25 17.06
CA VAL A 281 -9.12 -16.06 16.07
C VAL A 281 -7.85 -16.62 16.69
N ALA A 282 -7.41 -17.78 16.21
CA ALA A 282 -6.10 -18.36 16.46
C ALA A 282 -5.19 -18.20 15.23
N LEU A 283 -3.88 -18.32 15.45
CA LEU A 283 -2.91 -18.37 14.36
C LEU A 283 -3.30 -19.45 13.33
N GLY A 284 -3.40 -19.05 12.07
CA GLY A 284 -3.73 -19.94 10.95
C GLY A 284 -5.22 -20.08 10.65
N ASP A 285 -6.12 -19.48 11.45
CA ASP A 285 -7.54 -19.44 11.12
C ASP A 285 -7.76 -18.63 9.84
N VAL A 286 -8.61 -19.13 8.94
CA VAL A 286 -8.96 -18.40 7.71
C VAL A 286 -9.93 -17.26 8.05
N VAL A 287 -9.52 -16.02 7.76
CA VAL A 287 -10.30 -14.83 8.08
C VAL A 287 -11.12 -14.33 6.90
N CYS A 288 -10.57 -14.39 5.69
CA CYS A 288 -11.21 -13.96 4.44
C CYS A 288 -10.42 -14.48 3.24
N GLU A 289 -10.74 -13.99 2.04
CA GLU A 289 -9.98 -14.29 0.83
C GLU A 289 -9.41 -13.01 0.20
N SER A 290 -8.22 -13.10 -0.40
CA SER A 290 -7.61 -12.01 -1.15
C SER A 290 -8.48 -11.57 -2.33
N GLY A 291 -8.36 -10.32 -2.74
CA GLY A 291 -9.07 -9.74 -3.88
C GLY A 291 -8.18 -8.73 -4.61
N GLY A 292 -8.83 -7.77 -5.27
CA GLY A 292 -8.19 -6.59 -5.86
C GLY A 292 -9.00 -5.31 -5.60
N VAL A 293 -9.76 -5.27 -4.50
CA VAL A 293 -10.71 -4.17 -4.23
C VAL A 293 -9.98 -2.91 -3.76
N GLY A 294 -10.20 -1.79 -4.43
CA GLY A 294 -9.54 -0.50 -4.14
C GLY A 294 -8.48 -0.13 -5.17
N PHE A 295 -7.55 0.75 -4.76
CA PHE A 295 -6.38 1.09 -5.56
C PHE A 295 -5.41 -0.10 -5.58
N SER A 296 -5.58 -0.98 -6.57
CA SER A 296 -4.87 -2.26 -6.67
C SER A 296 -4.55 -2.54 -8.13
N PRO A 297 -3.30 -2.31 -8.59
CA PRO A 297 -2.92 -2.52 -9.99
C PRO A 297 -3.08 -3.97 -10.45
N GLU A 298 -2.91 -4.93 -9.54
CA GLU A 298 -3.16 -6.35 -9.72
C GLU A 298 -3.69 -6.96 -8.41
N PRO A 299 -4.30 -8.15 -8.42
CA PRO A 299 -4.68 -8.86 -7.21
C PRO A 299 -3.47 -9.13 -6.30
N HIS A 300 -3.58 -8.69 -5.04
CA HIS A 300 -2.56 -8.90 -4.02
C HIS A 300 -3.16 -8.74 -2.62
N LEU A 301 -2.43 -9.20 -1.61
CA LEU A 301 -2.67 -8.83 -0.23
C LEU A 301 -1.82 -7.61 0.10
N HIS A 302 -2.46 -6.52 0.51
CA HIS A 302 -1.77 -5.43 1.21
C HIS A 302 -1.90 -5.66 2.72
N PHE A 303 -0.78 -5.84 3.40
CA PHE A 303 -0.71 -6.15 4.82
C PHE A 303 0.00 -5.04 5.58
N CYS A 304 -0.64 -4.51 6.62
CA CYS A 304 -0.09 -3.45 7.45
C CYS A 304 -0.36 -3.71 8.93
N ALA A 305 0.42 -3.03 9.78
CA ALA A 305 0.29 -3.13 11.23
C ALA A 305 0.39 -1.76 11.89
N PHE A 306 -0.30 -1.59 13.03
CA PHE A 306 -0.46 -0.32 13.73
C PHE A 306 -0.39 -0.50 15.25
N ARG A 307 -0.08 0.60 15.96
CA ARG A 307 -0.13 0.68 17.44
C ARG A 307 -1.51 1.01 17.99
N SER A 308 -2.45 1.39 17.11
CA SER A 308 -3.83 1.75 17.45
C SER A 308 -4.70 1.56 16.21
N LYS A 309 -5.99 1.36 16.40
CA LYS A 309 -6.99 1.32 15.32
C LYS A 309 -7.48 2.70 14.83
N GLU A 310 -6.83 3.79 15.25
CA GLU A 310 -7.24 5.13 14.81
C GLU A 310 -6.99 5.29 13.30
N PRO A 311 -7.90 5.88 12.51
CA PRO A 311 -7.76 5.98 11.06
C PRO A 311 -6.49 6.70 10.57
N THR A 312 -5.88 7.54 11.41
CA THR A 312 -4.65 8.29 11.11
C THR A 312 -3.41 7.68 11.76
N ALA A 313 -3.49 6.47 12.30
CA ALA A 313 -2.38 5.84 13.00
C ALA A 313 -1.20 5.62 12.03
N PRO A 314 0.04 5.97 12.43
CA PRO A 314 1.21 5.57 11.68
C PRO A 314 1.39 4.05 11.77
N THR A 315 1.88 3.45 10.69
CA THR A 315 2.21 2.01 10.69
C THR A 315 3.36 1.68 11.66
N THR A 316 3.47 0.44 12.08
CA THR A 316 4.66 -0.09 12.77
C THR A 316 5.18 -1.30 12.02
N ARG A 317 6.50 -1.48 11.97
CA ARG A 317 7.12 -2.70 11.45
C ARG A 317 6.72 -3.90 12.30
N VAL A 318 6.53 -5.03 11.62
CA VAL A 318 6.41 -6.36 12.20
C VAL A 318 7.33 -7.32 11.45
N ARG A 319 7.78 -8.38 12.13
CA ARG A 319 8.57 -9.45 11.53
C ARG A 319 7.75 -10.72 11.41
N PHE A 320 7.86 -11.39 10.26
CA PHE A 320 7.24 -12.68 10.03
C PHE A 320 8.15 -13.80 10.53
N ARG A 321 7.54 -14.84 11.11
CA ARG A 321 8.20 -16.07 11.52
C ARG A 321 8.57 -16.89 10.28
N ALA A 322 9.78 -17.45 10.26
CA ALA A 322 10.16 -18.51 9.34
C ALA A 322 9.90 -19.87 9.98
N ALA A 323 8.84 -20.59 9.58
CA ALA A 323 8.47 -21.88 10.18
C ALA A 323 9.55 -22.97 10.00
N SER A 324 10.47 -22.80 9.04
CA SER A 324 11.64 -23.66 8.86
C SER A 324 12.70 -23.53 9.97
N GLY A 325 12.53 -22.61 10.92
CA GLY A 325 13.48 -22.33 12.00
C GLY A 325 14.52 -21.26 11.65
N GLY A 326 14.31 -20.50 10.57
CA GLY A 326 15.12 -19.33 10.22
C GLY A 326 14.85 -18.13 11.13
N GLU A 327 15.69 -17.09 10.99
CA GLU A 327 15.47 -15.81 11.68
C GLU A 327 14.17 -15.14 11.21
N PRO A 328 13.45 -14.44 12.09
CA PRO A 328 12.31 -13.61 11.70
C PRO A 328 12.72 -12.55 10.67
N TYR A 329 11.86 -12.27 9.69
CA TYR A 329 12.21 -11.48 8.52
C TYR A 329 11.18 -10.39 8.21
N VAL A 330 11.64 -9.37 7.48
CA VAL A 330 10.78 -8.39 6.80
C VAL A 330 10.86 -8.67 5.30
N PRO A 331 9.71 -8.79 4.60
CA PRO A 331 9.68 -9.03 3.17
C PRO A 331 10.34 -7.91 2.37
N ILE A 332 11.07 -8.28 1.33
CA ILE A 332 11.76 -7.37 0.41
C ILE A 332 11.20 -7.63 -0.98
N ALA A 333 10.86 -6.58 -1.70
CA ALA A 333 10.30 -6.67 -3.03
C ALA A 333 11.24 -7.44 -3.98
N GLY A 334 10.67 -8.30 -4.82
CA GLY A 334 11.40 -9.16 -5.76
C GLY A 334 11.73 -10.56 -5.21
N ASN A 335 11.61 -10.78 -3.90
CA ASN A 335 11.78 -12.09 -3.29
C ASN A 335 10.45 -12.84 -3.13
N TYR A 336 10.54 -14.17 -3.10
CA TYR A 336 9.40 -15.06 -2.88
C TYR A 336 9.38 -15.56 -1.44
N TYR A 337 8.17 -15.68 -0.89
CA TYR A 337 7.95 -16.07 0.50
C TYR A 337 6.82 -17.09 0.62
N ASP A 338 6.92 -17.95 1.63
CA ASP A 338 5.83 -18.78 2.14
C ASP A 338 5.94 -18.88 3.68
N GLU A 339 5.17 -19.79 4.31
CA GLU A 339 5.22 -19.99 5.76
C GLU A 339 6.62 -20.34 6.29
N SER A 340 7.47 -20.94 5.45
CA SER A 340 8.82 -21.35 5.80
C SER A 340 9.81 -20.19 5.82
N GLY A 341 9.48 -19.06 5.19
CA GLY A 341 10.32 -17.87 5.05
C GLY A 341 10.58 -17.49 3.61
N ALA A 342 11.73 -16.88 3.35
CA ALA A 342 12.18 -16.60 1.98
C ALA A 342 12.54 -17.90 1.25
N VAL A 343 12.03 -18.07 0.03
CA VAL A 343 12.21 -19.27 -0.79
C VAL A 343 12.63 -18.91 -2.22
N PRO A 344 13.22 -19.85 -2.98
CA PRO A 344 13.51 -19.61 -4.39
C PRO A 344 12.26 -19.30 -5.21
N ALA A 345 12.42 -18.50 -6.26
CA ALA A 345 11.34 -18.24 -7.21
C ALA A 345 10.82 -19.57 -7.83
N PRO A 346 9.49 -19.71 -8.01
CA PRO A 346 8.93 -20.90 -8.61
C PRO A 346 9.37 -21.02 -10.08
N PRO A 347 9.49 -22.24 -10.65
CA PRO A 347 9.95 -22.44 -12.02
C PRO A 347 9.12 -21.67 -13.07
N SER A 348 7.84 -21.45 -12.82
CA SER A 348 6.93 -20.66 -13.65
C SER A 348 7.32 -19.17 -13.73
N ALA A 349 8.01 -18.63 -12.74
CA ALA A 349 8.46 -17.24 -12.72
C ALA A 349 9.74 -17.01 -13.56
N ILE A 350 10.52 -18.06 -13.83
CA ILE A 350 11.83 -17.96 -14.50
C ILE A 350 11.69 -17.97 -16.05
N GLY A 351 10.52 -18.35 -16.57
CA GLY A 351 10.28 -18.54 -18.02
C GLY A 351 9.99 -17.28 -18.84
N GLY A 352 9.92 -16.09 -18.24
CA GLY A 352 9.51 -14.85 -18.91
C GLY A 352 10.60 -14.12 -19.72
N THR A 353 11.88 -14.49 -19.59
CA THR A 353 13.00 -13.75 -20.19
C THR A 353 13.90 -14.63 -21.07
N GLY A 354 13.31 -15.42 -21.97
CA GLY A 354 14.05 -16.34 -22.84
C GLY A 354 13.47 -16.47 -24.24
N GLY A 355 13.45 -15.38 -25.00
CA GLY A 355 12.93 -15.38 -26.37
C GLY A 355 13.55 -14.31 -27.26
N GLN A 356 14.88 -14.30 -27.40
CA GLN A 356 15.54 -13.77 -28.60
C GLN A 356 16.66 -14.73 -29.01
N GLY A 357 16.43 -15.39 -30.15
CA GLY A 357 17.36 -16.16 -30.94
C GLY A 357 16.86 -16.19 -32.36
#